data_AF-K0S4V6-F1
#
_entry.id   AF-K0S4V6-F1
#
_cell.length_a   1.000
_cell.length_b   1.000
_cell.length_c   1.000
_cell.angle_alpha   90.00
_cell.angle_beta   90.00
_cell.angle_gamma   90.00
#
_symmetry.space_group_name_H-M   'P 1'
#
loop_
_entity.id
_entity.type
_entity.pdbx_description
1 polymer ?
#
loop_
_entity_poly.entity_id
_entity_poly.type
_entity_poly.pdbx_seq_one_letter_code
_entity_poly.pdbx_strand_id
1 'polypeptide(L)'
;NGQNPDRRIFSVGVKVVKHMVGANGQRLGHPFLVKGGRHIGPFRFQRGGHAFRDRSSPKWSKRWSNGKKAARRANCDQVFDHFCNGQTHDREIFDQVPAFPLTRVMTLEKFGLVSQDQIKGRLKGGRDGLKLNEGKRRAKAKKEVVTSLTNLFDSKEQHPIIEFKPEEEDAESASLTPSFVLEVTWPRVVLLYHPQSPRCKKIQFLYVQVARGVKRRSSRLPVEFYAVNCGKYRDVCESDQGFSIQTVPTLVGLRSGQIDSFELDFASPSSVQGIETIDKTVESVAQQMGLSLDKAKGSGSVSSAFAHDMDAESVLEGVDASQMFESRRADNNVYDSPVSFTEAVFHDAKASLILTLTSSIQYPPGSAEIRVLSDFFDLLQWALPPETKVHNLAEDLSKDAAGWKKSKPGLLRILDKHTDYRKKQIWSSRCAAGAGGYSCGLWSLLHIVSVGVAERHSSVLGSSRISVLQSGEVVKSFIETFFIGCQSCRVLFMDLYDEHAEKSLALKNAESNEDWRSLAIWFWDIHNEITIRSSVKRMKGKRRMALSSSLWPSGSECHACWRKSLMDDTGQVLSMYSYDMDELYMFLKKI
;
A
#
# COMPACT_ATOMS: atom_id res chain seq x y z
N ASN A 1 31.70 -18.61 62.02
CA ASN A 1 32.37 -17.83 60.97
C ASN A 1 31.67 -18.10 59.65
N GLY A 2 30.79 -17.29 59.06
CA GLY A 2 30.42 -15.89 59.24
C GLY A 2 30.03 -15.35 57.85
N GLN A 3 28.83 -14.75 57.74
CA GLN A 3 28.37 -13.79 56.71
C GLN A 3 28.21 -14.32 55.25
N ASN A 4 27.25 -13.90 54.42
CA ASN A 4 26.32 -12.75 54.44
C ASN A 4 25.10 -13.02 53.49
N PRO A 5 24.01 -12.23 53.56
CA PRO A 5 22.67 -12.49 53.02
C PRO A 5 22.25 -11.59 51.82
N ASP A 6 20.95 -11.64 51.53
CA ASP A 6 20.09 -10.65 50.83
C ASP A 6 19.85 -10.74 49.31
N ARG A 7 18.79 -11.49 48.95
CA ARG A 7 17.88 -11.17 47.84
C ARG A 7 16.47 -10.95 48.41
N ARG A 8 15.95 -9.72 48.28
CA ARG A 8 14.53 -9.41 48.56
C ARG A 8 13.68 -9.69 47.31
N ILE A 9 12.56 -10.36 47.53
CA ILE A 9 11.41 -10.49 46.62
C ILE A 9 10.25 -9.73 47.27
N PHE A 10 9.53 -8.92 46.50
CA PHE A 10 8.14 -8.59 46.79
C PHE A 10 7.26 -9.36 45.81
N SER A 11 6.43 -10.27 46.31
CA SER A 11 5.27 -10.83 45.61
C SER A 11 4.07 -10.73 46.53
N VAL A 12 3.05 -9.99 46.07
CA VAL A 12 1.72 -9.94 46.69
C VAL A 12 0.93 -11.14 46.16
N GLY A 13 0.48 -11.99 47.08
CA GLY A 13 -0.27 -13.20 46.76
C GLY A 13 -1.77 -12.95 46.64
N VAL A 14 -2.42 -13.75 45.80
CA VAL A 14 -3.86 -14.06 45.90
C VAL A 14 -4.00 -15.59 45.84
N LYS A 15 -4.53 -16.16 46.93
CA LYS A 15 -4.86 -17.57 47.09
C LYS A 15 -6.18 -17.89 46.39
N VAL A 16 -6.24 -18.99 45.65
CA VAL A 16 -7.48 -19.73 45.40
C VAL A 16 -7.24 -21.21 45.71
N VAL A 17 -8.12 -21.74 46.55
CA VAL A 17 -8.09 -23.08 47.15
C VAL A 17 -8.52 -24.14 46.14
N LYS A 18 -7.78 -25.25 46.09
CA LYS A 18 -8.04 -26.46 45.30
C LYS A 18 -8.46 -27.56 46.27
N HIS A 19 -9.67 -28.12 46.13
CA HIS A 19 -10.08 -29.31 46.90
C HIS A 19 -9.84 -30.59 46.11
N MET A 20 -9.31 -31.58 46.83
CA MET A 20 -8.89 -32.91 46.38
C MET A 20 -10.05 -33.89 46.24
N VAL A 21 -9.81 -34.89 45.39
CA VAL A 21 -10.56 -36.14 45.19
C VAL A 21 -10.42 -37.04 46.43
N GLY A 22 -11.50 -37.74 46.79
CA GLY A 22 -11.49 -38.85 47.74
C GLY A 22 -12.08 -40.11 47.12
N ALA A 23 -11.35 -41.22 47.24
CA ALA A 23 -11.75 -42.57 46.86
C ALA A 23 -12.46 -43.28 48.02
N ASN A 24 -13.53 -44.03 47.73
CA ASN A 24 -13.85 -45.36 48.31
C ASN A 24 -15.25 -45.81 47.89
N GLY A 25 -15.36 -47.06 47.45
CA GLY A 25 -16.64 -47.72 47.19
C GLY A 25 -17.13 -48.49 48.41
N GLN A 26 -18.46 -48.57 48.59
CA GLN A 26 -19.22 -49.80 48.83
C GLN A 26 -20.73 -49.50 48.97
N ARG A 27 -21.51 -50.56 48.72
CA ARG A 27 -22.99 -50.63 48.56
C ARG A 27 -23.77 -50.39 49.85
N LEU A 28 -25.07 -50.09 49.66
CA LEU A 28 -26.31 -50.42 50.41
C LEU A 28 -27.20 -49.18 50.30
N GLY A 29 -28.39 -49.16 49.68
CA GLY A 29 -29.58 -49.94 49.93
C GLY A 29 -30.77 -48.96 49.79
N HIS A 30 -31.88 -49.39 49.19
CA HIS A 30 -33.13 -48.62 49.07
C HIS A 30 -33.68 -48.18 50.45
N PRO A 31 -34.52 -47.11 50.52
CA PRO A 31 -35.96 -47.37 50.44
C PRO A 31 -36.76 -46.38 49.55
N PHE A 32 -37.93 -46.90 49.19
CA PHE A 32 -39.06 -46.32 48.47
C PHE A 32 -39.52 -44.93 48.99
N LEU A 33 -39.99 -44.10 48.06
CA LEU A 33 -41.33 -43.49 48.20
C LEU A 33 -41.92 -43.12 46.83
N VAL A 34 -43.12 -43.64 46.64
CA VAL A 34 -43.98 -43.59 45.44
C VAL A 34 -44.75 -42.28 45.40
N LYS A 35 -44.90 -41.66 44.21
CA LYS A 35 -46.19 -41.12 43.73
C LYS A 35 -46.14 -40.67 42.26
N GLY A 36 -46.98 -41.35 41.45
CA GLY A 36 -47.65 -40.86 40.23
C GLY A 36 -46.75 -40.53 39.03
N GLY A 37 -46.73 -41.25 37.90
CA GLY A 37 -47.84 -41.92 37.24
C GLY A 37 -48.33 -41.06 36.06
N ARG A 38 -47.76 -41.30 34.87
CA ARG A 38 -48.49 -41.26 33.58
C ARG A 38 -47.66 -41.97 32.51
N HIS A 39 -48.22 -43.09 32.05
CA HIS A 39 -47.78 -43.89 30.91
C HIS A 39 -48.01 -43.14 29.59
N ILE A 40 -47.01 -43.14 28.71
CA ILE A 40 -47.18 -43.29 27.25
C ILE A 40 -46.03 -44.20 26.77
N GLY A 41 -46.38 -45.29 26.08
CA GLY A 41 -45.47 -46.35 25.65
C GLY A 41 -44.59 -46.01 24.43
N PRO A 42 -43.70 -46.94 24.03
CA PRO A 42 -42.70 -46.72 23.00
C PRO A 42 -43.25 -47.00 21.59
N PHE A 43 -43.09 -46.04 20.68
CA PHE A 43 -43.30 -46.26 19.24
C PHE A 43 -42.05 -46.89 18.60
N ARG A 44 -42.22 -48.10 18.05
CA ARG A 44 -41.40 -48.67 16.98
C ARG A 44 -42.22 -48.61 15.68
N PHE A 45 -41.66 -48.11 14.59
CA PHE A 45 -41.94 -48.52 13.20
C PHE A 45 -40.74 -48.06 12.34
N GLN A 46 -39.89 -48.95 11.81
CA GLN A 46 -40.01 -49.78 10.60
C GLN A 46 -40.05 -49.00 9.26
N ARG A 47 -39.15 -49.47 8.37
CA ARG A 47 -38.94 -49.09 6.97
C ARG A 47 -40.21 -49.23 6.12
N GLY A 48 -40.35 -48.34 5.14
CA GLY A 48 -41.22 -48.53 3.99
C GLY A 48 -41.04 -47.38 2.99
N GLY A 49 -40.46 -47.69 1.83
CA GLY A 49 -40.43 -46.76 0.71
C GLY A 49 -41.75 -46.73 -0.04
N HIS A 50 -42.00 -45.66 -0.80
CA HIS A 50 -42.45 -45.71 -2.20
C HIS A 50 -42.55 -44.29 -2.77
N ALA A 51 -42.20 -44.19 -4.04
CA ALA A 51 -42.30 -43.02 -4.90
C ALA A 51 -43.75 -42.59 -5.15
N PHE A 52 -44.00 -41.29 -5.31
CA PHE A 52 -45.01 -40.79 -6.25
C PHE A 52 -44.63 -39.39 -6.76
N ARG A 53 -45.07 -39.16 -7.99
CA ARG A 53 -44.70 -38.12 -8.94
C ARG A 53 -45.76 -37.01 -8.95
N ASP A 54 -45.31 -35.78 -9.11
CA ASP A 54 -45.85 -34.71 -9.97
C ASP A 54 -47.07 -33.82 -9.60
N ARG A 55 -46.91 -32.56 -10.06
CA ARG A 55 -47.88 -31.46 -10.35
C ARG A 55 -48.46 -30.63 -9.20
N SER A 56 -48.13 -29.33 -9.15
CA SER A 56 -48.85 -28.27 -9.88
C SER A 56 -48.43 -26.84 -9.48
N SER A 57 -48.16 -26.01 -10.48
CA SER A 57 -48.10 -24.53 -10.38
C SER A 57 -49.50 -23.91 -10.32
N PRO A 58 -49.62 -22.65 -9.89
CA PRO A 58 -50.63 -21.74 -10.43
C PRO A 58 -49.99 -20.60 -11.24
N LYS A 59 -50.44 -20.49 -12.50
CA LYS A 59 -50.31 -19.30 -13.36
C LYS A 59 -51.39 -18.30 -12.96
N TRP A 60 -51.05 -17.01 -12.91
CA TRP A 60 -52.02 -15.93 -13.14
C TRP A 60 -51.61 -15.08 -14.34
N SER A 61 -52.64 -14.65 -15.06
CA SER A 61 -52.66 -14.26 -16.46
C SER A 61 -52.55 -12.76 -16.72
N LYS A 62 -52.02 -12.44 -17.91
CA LYS A 62 -51.98 -11.14 -18.60
C LYS A 62 -53.37 -10.60 -19.01
N ARG A 63 -53.51 -9.26 -19.10
CA ARG A 63 -53.96 -8.47 -20.29
C ARG A 63 -53.80 -6.97 -19.98
N TRP A 64 -52.89 -6.23 -20.64
CA TRP A 64 -52.97 -5.54 -21.96
C TRP A 64 -53.62 -4.16 -21.94
N SER A 65 -52.85 -3.12 -22.29
CA SER A 65 -53.16 -2.31 -23.47
C SER A 65 -51.92 -1.53 -23.97
N ASN A 66 -51.88 -1.38 -25.29
CA ASN A 66 -50.79 -0.95 -26.14
C ASN A 66 -50.57 0.57 -26.20
N GLY A 67 -49.33 0.96 -26.52
CA GLY A 67 -48.99 2.25 -27.13
C GLY A 67 -47.67 2.14 -27.88
N LYS A 68 -47.73 1.94 -29.21
CA LYS A 68 -46.58 1.81 -30.13
C LYS A 68 -46.09 3.18 -30.64
N LYS A 69 -44.79 3.19 -30.97
CA LYS A 69 -44.00 4.00 -31.94
C LYS A 69 -42.94 4.85 -31.25
N ALA A 70 -41.71 4.99 -31.74
CA ALA A 70 -40.92 4.29 -32.75
C ALA A 70 -39.47 4.82 -32.61
N ALA A 71 -38.48 3.95 -32.81
CA ALA A 71 -37.13 4.20 -33.33
C ALA A 71 -36.30 5.40 -32.83
N ARG A 72 -35.16 5.09 -32.20
CA ARG A 72 -33.84 5.25 -32.85
C ARG A 72 -32.76 4.50 -32.05
N ARG A 73 -31.97 3.72 -32.80
CA ARG A 73 -30.69 3.11 -32.38
C ARG A 73 -29.65 4.22 -32.21
N ALA A 74 -28.84 4.14 -31.16
CA ALA A 74 -27.50 4.73 -31.07
C ALA A 74 -26.71 3.82 -30.11
N ASN A 75 -25.86 2.92 -30.61
CA ASN A 75 -24.42 3.11 -30.85
C ASN A 75 -23.71 3.78 -29.67
N CYS A 76 -23.32 2.96 -28.70
CA CYS A 76 -22.31 3.26 -27.70
C CYS A 76 -20.94 2.92 -28.29
N ASP A 77 -20.35 3.87 -29.01
CA ASP A 77 -18.93 3.89 -29.38
C ASP A 77 -18.62 5.33 -29.80
N GLN A 78 -18.22 6.18 -28.83
CA GLN A 78 -17.51 7.47 -28.98
C GLN A 78 -17.74 8.37 -27.75
N VAL A 79 -17.01 8.15 -26.66
CA VAL A 79 -16.72 9.23 -25.69
C VAL A 79 -15.28 9.05 -25.18
N PHE A 80 -14.32 9.24 -26.08
CA PHE A 80 -12.91 9.48 -25.76
C PHE A 80 -12.32 10.23 -26.95
N ASP A 81 -12.52 11.56 -27.03
CA ASP A 81 -11.67 12.46 -27.85
C ASP A 81 -11.92 13.98 -27.70
N HIS A 82 -12.57 14.45 -26.63
CA HIS A 82 -12.70 15.90 -26.40
C HIS A 82 -12.40 16.23 -24.95
N PHE A 83 -11.21 16.75 -24.64
CA PHE A 83 -11.00 17.73 -23.55
C PHE A 83 -9.59 18.36 -23.65
N CYS A 84 -9.37 19.17 -24.69
CA CYS A 84 -8.31 20.19 -24.76
C CYS A 84 -8.90 21.47 -25.37
N ASN A 85 -9.13 22.48 -24.53
CA ASN A 85 -9.17 23.94 -24.76
C ASN A 85 -10.35 24.63 -24.05
N GLY A 86 -10.03 25.63 -23.25
CA GLY A 86 -10.97 26.57 -22.63
C GLY A 86 -10.28 27.44 -21.57
N GLN A 87 -9.79 28.60 -21.99
CA GLN A 87 -9.26 29.71 -21.17
C GLN A 87 -10.39 30.56 -20.54
N THR A 88 -9.95 31.50 -19.67
CA THR A 88 -10.54 32.77 -19.14
C THR A 88 -11.27 32.71 -17.78
N HIS A 89 -11.41 33.78 -16.97
CA HIS A 89 -10.55 34.90 -16.49
C HIS A 89 -11.26 35.47 -15.22
N ASP A 90 -10.48 35.97 -14.24
CA ASP A 90 -10.72 36.99 -13.19
C ASP A 90 -11.91 36.96 -12.20
N ARG A 91 -11.64 37.04 -10.87
CA ARG A 91 -11.67 38.30 -10.05
C ARG A 91 -11.56 38.08 -8.53
N GLU A 92 -10.58 38.78 -7.94
CA GLU A 92 -10.51 39.66 -6.75
C GLU A 92 -11.32 39.45 -5.43
N ILE A 93 -10.66 39.92 -4.35
CA ILE A 93 -11.11 40.53 -3.06
C ILE A 93 -11.06 39.64 -1.79
N PHE A 94 -10.08 39.87 -0.90
CA PHE A 94 -10.27 40.57 0.40
C PHE A 94 -8.93 40.90 1.11
N ASP A 95 -8.78 42.19 1.45
CA ASP A 95 -7.85 42.74 2.45
C ASP A 95 -8.36 42.51 3.89
N GLN A 96 -7.45 42.39 4.87
CA GLN A 96 -7.40 43.14 6.18
C GLN A 96 -6.55 42.42 7.27
N VAL A 97 -5.29 42.84 7.44
CA VAL A 97 -4.58 43.47 8.61
C VAL A 97 -5.19 43.21 10.03
N PRO A 98 -4.43 43.03 11.17
CA PRO A 98 -3.25 43.81 11.56
C PRO A 98 -2.04 43.16 12.27
N ALA A 99 -0.95 43.93 12.18
CA ALA A 99 0.36 43.83 12.80
C ALA A 99 0.39 44.04 14.32
N PHE A 100 1.46 43.57 14.97
CA PHE A 100 2.00 44.05 16.27
C PHE A 100 3.48 43.62 16.44
N PRO A 101 4.28 44.20 17.35
CA PRO A 101 5.36 45.11 16.97
C PRO A 101 6.78 44.59 17.24
N LEU A 102 7.72 45.13 16.45
CA LEU A 102 9.17 45.06 16.66
C LEU A 102 9.62 46.02 17.77
N THR A 103 10.33 45.50 18.76
CA THR A 103 11.27 46.26 19.59
C THR A 103 12.49 45.39 19.90
N ARG A 104 13.66 45.74 19.37
CA ARG A 104 14.80 46.25 20.18
C ARG A 104 16.04 46.50 19.33
N VAL A 105 16.53 47.73 19.53
CA VAL A 105 17.84 48.27 19.22
C VAL A 105 18.93 47.52 19.99
N MET A 106 20.06 47.20 19.34
CA MET A 106 21.40 47.24 19.95
C MET A 106 22.49 47.54 18.91
N THR A 107 23.00 48.79 19.01
CA THR A 107 24.41 49.22 18.96
C THR A 107 25.41 48.60 17.99
N LEU A 108 25.84 49.44 17.03
CA LEU A 108 27.10 49.38 16.30
C LEU A 108 28.24 50.01 17.12
N GLU A 109 29.40 49.34 17.17
CA GLU A 109 30.72 49.98 17.34
C GLU A 109 31.75 49.38 16.36
N LYS A 110 32.38 50.29 15.59
CA LYS A 110 33.78 50.38 15.09
C LYS A 110 34.44 49.13 14.46
N PHE A 111 35.14 49.17 13.32
CA PHE A 111 36.21 50.06 12.85
C PHE A 111 36.43 49.81 11.34
N GLY A 112 37.04 50.76 10.62
CA GLY A 112 37.92 50.43 9.49
C GLY A 112 37.76 51.27 8.23
N LEU A 113 38.34 52.47 8.24
CA LEU A 113 38.61 53.31 7.07
C LEU A 113 39.63 52.65 6.13
N VAL A 114 39.35 52.60 4.83
CA VAL A 114 40.38 52.76 3.77
C VAL A 114 39.76 53.54 2.62
N SER A 115 40.40 54.67 2.28
CA SER A 115 40.05 55.55 1.16
C SER A 115 40.68 55.06 -0.14
N GLN A 116 40.07 55.32 -1.29
CA GLN A 116 40.78 55.96 -2.40
C GLN A 116 39.82 56.54 -3.44
N ASP A 117 39.94 57.86 -3.61
CA ASP A 117 39.42 58.66 -4.71
C ASP A 117 40.42 58.69 -5.88
N GLN A 118 39.93 59.18 -7.02
CA GLN A 118 40.59 59.51 -8.31
C GLN A 118 40.56 58.37 -9.34
N ILE A 119 39.96 58.55 -10.52
CA ILE A 119 40.37 59.47 -11.59
C ILE A 119 39.15 59.99 -12.38
N LYS A 120 39.12 61.31 -12.61
CA LYS A 120 38.31 62.02 -13.62
C LYS A 120 39.21 62.43 -14.79
N GLY A 121 38.69 62.35 -16.03
CA GLY A 121 39.24 63.06 -17.20
C GLY A 121 38.64 62.53 -18.51
N ARG A 122 37.51 63.06 -19.00
CA ARG A 122 37.37 64.27 -19.84
C ARG A 122 37.74 64.03 -21.31
N LEU A 123 36.74 63.96 -22.20
CA LEU A 123 36.74 64.61 -23.52
C LEU A 123 35.29 64.84 -24.00
N LYS A 124 35.05 66.07 -24.47
CA LYS A 124 33.78 66.65 -24.96
C LYS A 124 33.79 66.69 -26.50
N GLY A 125 32.59 66.70 -27.07
CA GLY A 125 32.26 67.28 -28.39
C GLY A 125 31.98 66.22 -29.45
N GLY A 126 30.95 66.28 -30.29
CA GLY A 126 29.88 67.26 -30.53
C GLY A 126 29.00 66.72 -31.68
N ARG A 127 27.75 67.19 -31.70
CA ARG A 127 26.77 67.34 -32.83
C ARG A 127 27.30 67.08 -34.26
N ASP A 128 26.59 66.47 -35.22
CA ASP A 128 25.20 66.66 -35.68
C ASP A 128 24.66 65.41 -36.40
N GLY A 129 23.33 65.37 -36.61
CA GLY A 129 22.57 64.16 -36.92
C GLY A 129 22.46 63.72 -38.37
N LEU A 130 21.84 62.54 -38.56
CA LEU A 130 21.25 62.10 -39.83
C LEU A 130 20.28 60.92 -39.59
N LYS A 131 19.01 61.17 -39.94
CA LYS A 131 17.98 60.31 -40.55
C LYS A 131 17.60 58.94 -39.92
N LEU A 132 16.28 58.80 -39.71
CA LEU A 132 15.50 57.55 -39.76
C LEU A 132 15.98 56.69 -40.95
N ASN A 133 16.12 55.36 -40.90
CA ASN A 133 15.06 54.36 -40.78
C ASN A 133 15.72 52.95 -40.86
N GLU A 134 15.03 51.96 -40.29
CA GLU A 134 15.07 50.53 -40.63
C GLU A 134 16.38 49.73 -40.51
N GLY A 135 16.33 48.67 -39.70
CA GLY A 135 17.30 47.59 -39.81
C GLY A 135 17.37 46.65 -38.63
N LYS A 136 16.25 46.03 -38.24
CA LYS A 136 16.22 44.81 -37.39
C LYS A 136 17.27 43.80 -37.89
N ARG A 137 18.40 43.66 -37.21
CA ARG A 137 19.24 42.44 -37.25
C ARG A 137 20.39 42.54 -36.24
N ARG A 138 20.58 41.41 -35.52
CA ARG A 138 21.66 41.08 -34.56
C ARG A 138 21.42 41.39 -33.08
N ALA A 139 20.41 40.74 -32.53
CA ALA A 139 20.52 40.09 -31.23
C ALA A 139 20.18 38.60 -31.41
N LYS A 140 21.06 37.84 -32.07
CA LYS A 140 20.97 36.37 -32.10
C LYS A 140 21.59 35.90 -30.79
N ALA A 141 20.79 35.95 -29.72
CA ALA A 141 21.12 35.32 -28.46
C ALA A 141 21.51 33.86 -28.77
N LYS A 142 22.73 33.48 -28.37
CA LYS A 142 23.11 32.07 -28.25
C LYS A 142 22.11 31.46 -27.27
N LYS A 143 21.07 30.81 -27.78
CA LYS A 143 20.23 29.92 -27.00
C LYS A 143 21.11 28.72 -26.66
N GLU A 144 21.88 28.86 -25.59
CA GLU A 144 22.70 27.82 -25.03
C GLU A 144 21.78 26.62 -24.82
N VAL A 145 22.14 25.48 -25.42
CA VAL A 145 21.40 24.24 -25.24
C VAL A 145 21.68 23.83 -23.80
N VAL A 146 20.86 24.33 -22.87
CA VAL A 146 20.81 23.86 -21.50
C VAL A 146 20.29 22.42 -21.60
N THR A 147 21.22 21.47 -21.70
CA THR A 147 20.93 20.06 -21.50
C THR A 147 20.33 19.96 -20.11
N SER A 148 19.02 19.76 -20.05
CA SER A 148 18.27 19.60 -18.81
C SER A 148 18.93 18.50 -17.98
N LEU A 149 19.70 18.89 -16.97
CA LEU A 149 20.34 17.95 -16.06
C LEU A 149 19.24 17.16 -15.36
N THR A 150 19.22 15.84 -15.58
CA THR A 150 18.26 14.94 -14.95
C THR A 150 18.64 14.69 -13.51
N ASN A 151 17.65 14.72 -12.63
CA ASN A 151 17.82 14.38 -11.22
C ASN A 151 18.09 12.88 -11.06
N LEU A 152 19.01 12.51 -10.16
CA LEU A 152 19.30 11.10 -9.87
C LEU A 152 18.19 10.47 -9.02
N PHE A 153 17.48 11.19 -8.14
CA PHE A 153 16.54 10.60 -7.17
C PHE A 153 15.04 10.84 -7.50
N ASP A 154 14.71 11.20 -8.75
CA ASP A 154 13.33 11.49 -9.19
C ASP A 154 12.55 10.25 -9.67
N SER A 155 13.09 9.04 -9.41
CA SER A 155 12.50 7.76 -9.80
C SER A 155 11.85 7.04 -8.62
N LYS A 156 10.82 6.22 -8.91
CA LYS A 156 10.09 5.46 -7.88
C LYS A 156 10.97 4.42 -7.18
N GLU A 157 11.99 3.92 -7.86
CA GLU A 157 12.92 2.92 -7.31
C GLU A 157 13.81 3.51 -6.22
N GLN A 158 13.85 4.85 -6.09
CA GLN A 158 14.64 5.57 -5.11
C GLN A 158 13.84 5.96 -3.86
N HIS A 159 12.57 5.59 -3.74
CA HIS A 159 11.83 5.78 -2.48
C HIS A 159 12.54 5.03 -1.34
N PRO A 160 12.80 5.66 -0.17
CA PRO A 160 12.11 6.84 0.39
C PRO A 160 12.79 8.20 0.21
N ILE A 161 13.74 8.35 -0.72
CA ILE A 161 14.45 9.62 -0.93
C ILE A 161 13.52 10.69 -1.53
N ILE A 162 13.61 11.91 -1.00
CA ILE A 162 12.90 13.11 -1.47
C ILE A 162 13.89 13.98 -2.24
N GLU A 163 13.71 14.09 -3.56
CA GLU A 163 14.52 14.98 -4.38
C GLU A 163 14.11 16.45 -4.13
N PHE A 164 15.06 17.30 -3.75
CA PHE A 164 14.83 18.72 -3.53
C PHE A 164 14.45 19.41 -4.85
N LYS A 165 13.29 20.06 -4.82
CA LYS A 165 12.79 20.94 -5.88
C LYS A 165 12.27 22.19 -5.16
N PRO A 166 12.91 23.36 -5.30
CA PRO A 166 12.39 24.57 -4.69
C PRO A 166 10.99 24.81 -5.23
N GLU A 167 10.06 25.17 -4.34
CA GLU A 167 8.75 25.64 -4.77
C GLU A 167 8.90 26.99 -5.49
N GLU A 168 7.90 27.40 -6.28
CA GLU A 168 7.97 28.70 -6.96
C GLU A 168 8.18 29.84 -5.94
N GLU A 169 7.60 29.71 -4.74
CA GLU A 169 7.78 30.65 -3.62
C GLU A 169 9.23 30.66 -3.07
N ASP A 170 9.88 29.50 -2.98
CA ASP A 170 11.30 29.39 -2.59
C ASP A 170 12.22 30.01 -3.66
N ALA A 171 11.82 29.90 -4.93
CA ALA A 171 12.56 30.48 -6.04
C ALA A 171 12.44 32.02 -6.08
N GLU A 172 11.30 32.57 -5.64
CA GLU A 172 11.04 34.01 -5.62
C GLU A 172 11.57 34.71 -4.37
N SER A 173 11.56 34.04 -3.22
CA SER A 173 11.95 34.63 -1.92
C SER A 173 13.46 34.86 -1.75
N ALA A 174 14.29 34.44 -2.71
CA ALA A 174 15.76 34.56 -2.69
C ALA A 174 16.42 33.98 -1.43
N SER A 175 15.69 33.24 -0.59
CA SER A 175 16.29 32.53 0.54
C SER A 175 17.03 31.32 0.01
N LEU A 176 18.36 31.40 0.01
CA LEU A 176 19.25 30.32 -0.43
C LEU A 176 19.14 29.05 0.44
N THR A 177 18.51 29.17 1.61
CA THR A 177 18.30 28.08 2.55
C THR A 177 17.03 27.31 2.18
N PRO A 178 17.13 26.02 1.82
CA PRO A 178 15.95 25.20 1.50
C PRO A 178 14.95 25.15 2.66
N SER A 179 13.65 25.08 2.34
CA SER A 179 12.56 24.94 3.33
C SER A 179 12.77 23.75 4.28
N PHE A 180 13.29 22.63 3.77
CA PHE A 180 13.64 21.46 4.59
C PHE A 180 14.84 21.69 5.53
N VAL A 181 15.52 22.83 5.49
CA VAL A 181 16.51 23.24 6.51
C VAL A 181 15.88 24.12 7.58
N LEU A 182 14.82 24.85 7.26
CA LEU A 182 14.16 25.77 8.18
C LEU A 182 13.18 25.06 9.13
N GLU A 183 12.46 24.05 8.63
CA GLU A 183 11.43 23.35 9.42
C GLU A 183 11.99 22.11 10.12
N VAL A 184 12.92 22.24 11.06
CA VAL A 184 13.65 21.08 11.62
C VAL A 184 12.87 20.33 12.71
N THR A 185 11.64 19.90 12.43
CA THR A 185 10.87 19.06 13.38
C THR A 185 11.47 17.66 13.50
N TRP A 186 12.04 17.12 12.42
CA TRP A 186 12.51 15.74 12.34
C TRP A 186 13.99 15.64 11.94
N PRO A 187 14.71 14.58 12.35
CA PRO A 187 16.05 14.33 11.85
C PRO A 187 16.05 14.11 10.33
N ARG A 188 16.99 14.73 9.63
CA ARG A 188 17.12 14.61 8.17
C ARG A 188 18.52 14.18 7.77
N VAL A 189 18.61 13.33 6.76
CA VAL A 189 19.86 12.96 6.12
C VAL A 189 19.81 13.46 4.68
N VAL A 190 20.74 14.34 4.30
CA VAL A 190 20.75 15.02 3.01
C VAL A 190 21.95 14.55 2.21
N LEU A 191 21.73 14.04 1.00
CA LEU A 191 22.78 13.73 0.04
C LEU A 191 22.91 14.86 -0.97
N LEU A 192 24.04 15.56 -0.94
CA LEU A 192 24.40 16.53 -1.97
C LEU A 192 25.18 15.83 -3.08
N TYR A 193 24.69 15.93 -4.32
CA TYR A 193 25.22 15.15 -5.44
C TYR A 193 25.27 15.95 -6.74
N HIS A 194 26.06 15.46 -7.70
CA HIS A 194 26.06 15.97 -9.07
C HIS A 194 25.73 14.83 -10.05
N PRO A 195 24.73 14.96 -10.95
CA PRO A 195 24.24 13.86 -11.78
C PRO A 195 25.27 13.33 -12.77
N GLN A 196 26.27 14.15 -13.13
CA GLN A 196 27.38 13.72 -14.00
C GLN A 196 28.54 13.08 -13.23
N SER A 197 28.58 13.16 -11.89
CA SER A 197 29.67 12.57 -11.09
C SER A 197 29.55 11.03 -11.05
N PRO A 198 30.56 10.28 -11.51
CA PRO A 198 30.54 8.82 -11.44
C PRO A 198 30.45 8.28 -10.01
N ARG A 199 31.04 9.01 -9.04
CA ARG A 199 30.94 8.67 -7.61
C ARG A 199 29.50 8.81 -7.10
N CYS A 200 28.80 9.87 -7.49
CA CYS A 200 27.39 10.08 -7.13
C CYS A 200 26.46 9.00 -7.71
N LYS A 201 26.73 8.52 -8.93
CA LYS A 201 25.98 7.40 -9.52
C LYS A 201 26.21 6.09 -8.75
N LYS A 202 27.44 5.82 -8.32
CA LYS A 202 27.77 4.61 -7.55
C LYS A 202 27.15 4.60 -6.15
N ILE A 203 27.10 5.75 -5.46
CA ILE A 203 26.53 5.83 -4.10
C ILE A 203 25.00 5.78 -4.09
N GLN A 204 24.35 6.07 -5.22
CA GLN A 204 22.89 6.17 -5.35
C GLN A 204 22.15 4.96 -4.77
N PHE A 205 22.54 3.75 -5.18
CA PHE A 205 21.93 2.51 -4.68
C PHE A 205 22.14 2.36 -3.17
N LEU A 206 23.36 2.57 -2.69
CA LEU A 206 23.70 2.44 -1.27
C LEU A 206 22.90 3.43 -0.41
N TYR A 207 22.78 4.68 -0.85
CA TYR A 207 22.02 5.71 -0.16
C TYR A 207 20.53 5.34 -0.03
N VAL A 208 19.92 4.82 -1.11
CA VAL A 208 18.53 4.33 -1.08
C VAL A 208 18.37 3.15 -0.10
N GLN A 209 19.31 2.21 -0.08
CA GLN A 209 19.24 1.06 0.84
C GLN A 209 19.41 1.48 2.29
N VAL A 210 20.32 2.41 2.57
CA VAL A 210 20.50 2.98 3.91
C VAL A 210 19.22 3.69 4.37
N ALA A 211 18.61 4.51 3.50
CA ALA A 211 17.36 5.18 3.81
C ALA A 211 16.22 4.22 4.15
N ARG A 212 16.10 3.12 3.40
CA ARG A 212 15.14 2.04 3.69
C ARG A 212 15.46 1.31 4.99
N GLY A 213 16.73 1.07 5.28
CA GLY A 213 17.17 0.42 6.51
C GLY A 213 16.85 1.26 7.74
N VAL A 214 17.25 2.53 7.74
CA VAL A 214 16.99 3.47 8.84
C VAL A 214 15.48 3.65 9.04
N LYS A 215 14.72 3.95 7.99
CA LYS A 215 13.27 4.20 8.10
C LYS A 215 12.48 3.00 8.62
N ARG A 216 12.88 1.77 8.27
CA ARG A 216 12.23 0.54 8.78
C ARG A 216 12.54 0.27 10.25
N ARG A 217 13.74 0.66 10.72
CA ARG A 217 14.25 0.32 12.05
C ARG A 217 14.12 1.46 13.07
N SER A 218 13.89 2.70 12.64
CA SER A 218 13.60 3.83 13.52
C SER A 218 12.21 3.67 14.16
N SER A 219 12.16 3.49 15.48
CA SER A 219 10.90 3.22 16.20
C SER A 219 10.26 4.45 16.82
N ARG A 220 11.01 5.55 17.00
CA ARG A 220 10.57 6.70 17.81
C ARG A 220 10.37 8.00 17.05
N LEU A 221 11.19 8.24 16.03
CA LEU A 221 11.16 9.48 15.25
C LEU A 221 11.21 9.14 13.76
N PRO A 222 10.33 9.72 12.94
CA PRO A 222 10.47 9.64 11.49
C PRO A 222 11.77 10.33 11.08
N VAL A 223 12.52 9.68 10.19
CA VAL A 223 13.75 10.22 9.62
C VAL A 223 13.51 10.45 8.14
N GLU A 224 13.77 11.67 7.69
CA GLU A 224 13.60 12.05 6.29
C GLU A 224 14.94 11.96 5.56
N PHE A 225 14.90 11.55 4.29
CA PHE A 225 16.07 11.47 3.45
C PHE A 225 15.87 12.36 2.23
N TYR A 226 16.76 13.33 2.03
CA TYR A 226 16.69 14.29 0.94
C TYR A 226 17.89 14.14 0.00
N ALA A 227 17.69 14.47 -1.27
CA ALA A 227 18.78 14.58 -2.24
C ALA A 227 18.77 15.95 -2.91
N VAL A 228 19.94 16.60 -3.00
CA VAL A 228 20.11 17.92 -3.62
C VAL A 228 21.02 17.81 -4.83
N ASN A 229 20.48 18.13 -6.00
CA ASN A 229 21.23 18.18 -7.25
C ASN A 229 22.07 19.47 -7.35
N CYS A 230 23.34 19.43 -6.96
CA CYS A 230 24.26 20.56 -7.02
C CYS A 230 24.62 21.00 -8.44
N GLY A 231 24.36 20.17 -9.45
CA GLY A 231 24.47 20.60 -10.86
C GLY A 231 23.35 21.56 -11.26
N LYS A 232 22.22 21.51 -10.58
CA LYS A 232 21.06 22.38 -10.82
C LYS A 232 20.94 23.50 -9.79
N TYR A 233 21.24 23.22 -8.52
CA TYR A 233 21.08 24.15 -7.39
C TYR A 233 22.44 24.49 -6.78
N ARG A 234 23.31 25.11 -7.58
CA ARG A 234 24.69 25.39 -7.18
C ARG A 234 24.78 26.27 -5.94
N ASP A 235 23.93 27.29 -5.85
CA ASP A 235 23.94 28.25 -4.75
C ASP A 235 23.57 27.59 -3.40
N VAL A 236 22.68 26.60 -3.40
CA VAL A 236 22.34 25.82 -2.20
C VAL A 236 23.56 25.01 -1.71
N CYS A 237 24.38 24.50 -2.63
CA CYS A 237 25.52 23.66 -2.29
C CYS A 237 26.79 24.47 -1.94
N GLU A 238 27.11 25.51 -2.69
CA GLU A 238 28.39 26.24 -2.60
C GLU A 238 28.32 27.49 -1.72
N SER A 239 27.13 28.08 -1.48
CA SER A 239 27.07 29.34 -0.74
C SER A 239 27.41 29.18 0.75
N ASP A 240 27.92 30.26 1.35
CA ASP A 240 28.15 30.40 2.80
C ASP A 240 26.84 30.35 3.61
N GLN A 241 25.70 30.59 2.95
CA GLN A 241 24.35 30.52 3.53
C GLN A 241 23.69 29.13 3.33
N GLY A 242 24.30 28.28 2.51
CA GLY A 242 23.85 26.92 2.20
C GLY A 242 24.64 25.88 2.98
N PHE A 243 25.05 24.81 2.30
CA PHE A 243 25.84 23.73 2.91
C PHE A 243 27.36 23.92 2.81
N SER A 244 27.84 24.92 2.06
CA SER A 244 29.26 25.24 1.85
C SER A 244 30.13 24.02 1.49
N ILE A 245 29.61 23.11 0.68
CA ILE A 245 30.31 21.87 0.32
C ILE A 245 31.30 22.10 -0.83
N GLN A 246 32.49 21.52 -0.70
CA GLN A 246 33.54 21.62 -1.73
C GLN A 246 33.55 20.44 -2.70
N THR A 247 32.99 19.29 -2.29
CA THR A 247 33.03 18.06 -3.09
C THR A 247 31.69 17.33 -3.06
N VAL A 248 31.48 16.42 -4.02
CA VAL A 248 30.31 15.53 -4.10
C VAL A 248 30.74 14.09 -4.42
N PRO A 249 30.03 13.06 -3.93
CA PRO A 249 28.87 13.15 -3.04
C PRO A 249 29.27 13.53 -1.60
N THR A 250 28.45 14.33 -0.94
CA THR A 250 28.60 14.68 0.48
C THR A 250 27.30 14.37 1.21
N LEU A 251 27.37 13.65 2.33
CA LEU A 251 26.21 13.41 3.18
C LEU A 251 26.24 14.35 4.39
N VAL A 252 25.10 14.95 4.67
CA VAL A 252 24.92 15.87 5.78
C VAL A 252 23.78 15.38 6.66
N GLY A 253 24.02 15.36 7.97
CA GLY A 253 23.02 15.10 8.99
C GLY A 253 22.47 16.40 9.57
N LEU A 254 21.15 16.52 9.68
CA LEU A 254 20.44 17.58 10.40
C LEU A 254 19.71 16.96 11.59
N ARG A 255 20.05 17.36 12.81
CA ARG A 255 19.40 16.83 14.03
C ARG A 255 18.06 17.52 14.25
N SER A 256 17.11 16.82 14.85
CA SER A 256 15.81 17.42 15.21
C SER A 256 16.02 18.65 16.09
N GLY A 257 15.41 19.77 15.71
CA GLY A 257 15.49 21.06 16.39
C GLY A 257 16.80 21.83 16.23
N GLN A 258 17.74 21.38 15.40
CA GLN A 258 19.02 22.06 15.17
C GLN A 258 19.24 22.32 13.67
N ILE A 259 19.60 23.57 13.35
CA ILE A 259 19.97 23.97 11.97
C ILE A 259 21.41 23.55 11.66
N ASP A 260 22.22 23.34 12.70
CA ASP A 260 23.61 22.93 12.57
C ASP A 260 23.70 21.59 11.85
N SER A 261 24.37 21.65 10.70
CA SER A 261 24.60 20.50 9.84
C SER A 261 25.98 19.89 10.15
N PHE A 262 26.08 18.57 10.12
CA PHE A 262 27.36 17.88 10.28
C PHE A 262 27.56 16.85 9.18
N GLU A 263 28.79 16.70 8.72
CA GLU A 263 29.13 15.72 7.69
C GLU A 263 29.04 14.31 8.25
N LEU A 264 28.42 13.40 7.50
CA LEU A 264 28.28 12.00 7.86
C LEU A 264 29.31 11.17 7.10
N ASP A 265 30.09 10.38 7.84
CA ASP A 265 31.06 9.46 7.23
C ASP A 265 30.34 8.28 6.58
N PHE A 266 30.31 8.26 5.25
CA PHE A 266 29.90 7.10 4.48
C PHE A 266 31.11 6.20 4.22
N ALA A 267 31.00 4.92 4.55
CA ALA A 267 32.08 3.96 4.26
C ALA A 267 32.46 4.03 2.78
N SER A 268 33.75 4.19 2.49
CA SER A 268 34.23 4.42 1.12
C SER A 268 33.70 3.32 0.18
N PRO A 269 33.07 3.69 -0.95
CA PRO A 269 32.44 2.75 -1.88
C PRO A 269 33.43 1.75 -2.49
N SER A 270 34.74 1.98 -2.37
CA SER A 270 35.80 1.06 -2.83
C SER A 270 35.84 -0.27 -2.06
N SER A 271 35.16 -0.38 -0.92
CA SER A 271 35.13 -1.58 -0.06
C SER A 271 33.76 -2.27 0.01
N VAL A 272 32.76 -1.76 -0.71
CA VAL A 272 31.37 -2.21 -0.59
C VAL A 272 31.09 -3.33 -1.58
N GLN A 273 31.48 -4.55 -1.23
CA GLN A 273 30.93 -5.77 -1.83
C GLN A 273 30.26 -6.59 -0.73
N GLY A 274 29.01 -6.27 -0.39
CA GLY A 274 28.23 -7.11 0.53
C GLY A 274 27.05 -6.41 1.23
N ILE A 275 26.03 -7.21 1.56
CA ILE A 275 24.88 -6.80 2.40
C ILE A 275 25.32 -6.42 3.82
N GLU A 276 26.34 -7.10 4.35
CA GLU A 276 26.88 -6.83 5.68
C GLU A 276 27.38 -5.38 5.80
N THR A 277 27.80 -4.78 4.69
CA THR A 277 28.24 -3.39 4.63
C THR A 277 27.07 -2.41 4.74
N ILE A 278 25.87 -2.77 4.25
CA ILE A 278 24.67 -1.91 4.32
C ILE A 278 24.18 -1.80 5.75
N ASP A 279 24.05 -2.92 6.47
CA ASP A 279 23.57 -2.91 7.86
C ASP A 279 24.53 -2.15 8.77
N LYS A 280 25.85 -2.33 8.61
CA LYS A 280 26.86 -1.53 9.33
C LYS A 280 26.74 -0.04 9.01
N THR A 281 26.44 0.32 7.76
CA THR A 281 26.24 1.71 7.35
C THR A 281 24.95 2.28 7.95
N VAL A 282 23.87 1.51 8.00
CA VAL A 282 22.60 1.88 8.64
C VAL A 282 22.80 2.16 10.13
N GLU A 283 23.51 1.28 10.84
CA GLU A 283 23.85 1.46 12.26
C GLU A 283 24.74 2.69 12.47
N SER A 284 25.77 2.88 11.62
CA SER A 284 26.68 4.03 11.69
C SER A 284 25.94 5.36 11.49
N VAL A 285 25.10 5.46 10.45
CA VAL A 285 24.29 6.66 10.19
C VAL A 285 23.33 6.92 11.34
N ALA A 286 22.64 5.89 11.85
CA ALA A 286 21.75 6.06 12.98
C ALA A 286 22.49 6.50 14.25
N GLN A 287 23.65 5.93 14.54
CA GLN A 287 24.48 6.30 15.68
C GLN A 287 24.94 7.76 15.60
N GLN A 288 25.45 8.19 14.43
CA GLN A 288 25.88 9.58 14.21
C GLN A 288 24.72 10.58 14.34
N MET A 289 23.52 10.17 13.92
CA MET A 289 22.28 10.95 14.03
C MET A 289 21.60 10.88 15.41
N GLY A 290 22.13 10.07 16.36
CA GLY A 290 21.51 9.88 17.68
C GLY A 290 20.17 9.13 17.64
N LEU A 291 19.95 8.32 16.60
CA LEU A 291 18.71 7.57 16.40
C LEU A 291 18.78 6.21 17.08
N SER A 292 17.70 5.83 17.78
CA SER A 292 17.55 4.48 18.34
C SER A 292 16.94 3.56 17.30
N LEU A 293 17.70 2.56 16.84
CA LEU A 293 17.21 1.52 15.95
C LEU A 293 16.71 0.31 16.74
N ASP A 294 15.56 -0.22 16.31
CA ASP A 294 15.04 -1.48 16.82
C ASP A 294 15.88 -2.65 16.27
N LYS A 295 16.50 -3.41 17.18
CA LYS A 295 17.30 -4.59 16.85
C LYS A 295 16.43 -5.77 16.41
N ALA A 296 15.19 -5.88 16.95
CA ALA A 296 14.28 -6.97 16.62
C ALA A 296 13.80 -6.91 15.17
N LYS A 297 13.70 -5.69 14.60
CA LYS A 297 13.35 -5.47 13.19
C LYS A 297 14.52 -5.72 12.22
N GLY A 298 15.75 -5.86 12.71
CA GLY A 298 16.97 -5.97 11.90
C GLY A 298 17.47 -7.40 11.67
N SER A 299 16.99 -8.40 12.41
CA SER A 299 17.50 -9.78 12.31
C SER A 299 16.96 -10.57 11.11
N GLY A 300 16.01 -10.03 10.34
CA GLY A 300 15.61 -10.57 9.05
C GLY A 300 16.61 -10.16 7.98
N SER A 301 17.51 -11.07 7.58
CA SER A 301 18.50 -10.86 6.51
C SER A 301 17.89 -10.10 5.33
N VAL A 302 18.47 -8.94 4.99
CA VAL A 302 18.09 -8.09 3.85
C VAL A 302 18.20 -8.86 2.51
N SER A 303 18.80 -10.06 2.50
CA SER A 303 19.23 -10.73 1.27
C SER A 303 18.48 -12.00 0.83
N SER A 304 17.50 -12.56 1.56
CA SER A 304 16.73 -13.68 0.96
C SER A 304 15.70 -13.23 -0.07
N ALA A 305 15.44 -11.91 -0.18
CA ALA A 305 14.37 -11.37 -1.01
C ALA A 305 14.83 -10.60 -2.28
N PHE A 306 16.13 -10.32 -2.47
CA PHE A 306 16.57 -9.39 -3.53
C PHE A 306 17.80 -9.82 -4.36
N ALA A 307 18.45 -10.94 -4.06
CA ALA A 307 19.72 -11.30 -4.71
C ALA A 307 19.59 -12.08 -6.04
N HIS A 308 18.38 -12.35 -6.55
CA HIS A 308 18.20 -13.25 -7.70
C HIS A 308 17.75 -12.59 -9.02
N ASP A 309 17.68 -11.26 -9.11
CA ASP A 309 17.06 -10.63 -10.28
C ASP A 309 17.84 -9.41 -10.79
N MET A 310 19.12 -9.61 -11.14
CA MET A 310 19.86 -8.77 -12.10
C MET A 310 20.99 -9.59 -12.73
N ASP A 311 20.65 -10.53 -13.62
CA ASP A 311 21.59 -11.01 -14.63
C ASP A 311 21.73 -9.92 -15.71
N ALA A 312 22.89 -9.26 -15.71
CA ALA A 312 23.21 -8.11 -16.56
C ALA A 312 23.56 -8.47 -18.02
N GLU A 313 22.99 -9.54 -18.58
CA GLU A 313 23.46 -10.11 -19.85
C GLU A 313 22.36 -10.35 -20.91
N SER A 314 21.19 -9.68 -20.82
CA SER A 314 20.15 -9.77 -21.86
C SER A 314 19.87 -8.47 -22.64
N VAL A 315 20.65 -7.41 -22.44
CA VAL A 315 20.52 -6.17 -23.22
C VAL A 315 21.47 -6.21 -24.42
N LEU A 316 21.18 -7.06 -25.41
CA LEU A 316 21.68 -6.95 -26.78
C LEU A 316 20.93 -7.94 -27.69
N GLU A 317 19.64 -7.76 -27.90
CA GLU A 317 18.98 -8.18 -29.15
C GLU A 317 17.66 -7.41 -29.32
N GLY A 318 17.63 -6.55 -30.34
CA GLY A 318 16.50 -5.66 -30.63
C GLY A 318 15.30 -6.44 -31.16
N VAL A 319 14.27 -6.57 -30.33
CA VAL A 319 12.95 -7.04 -30.77
C VAL A 319 11.97 -5.87 -30.64
N ASP A 320 11.32 -5.55 -31.76
CA ASP A 320 10.40 -4.44 -31.96
C ASP A 320 9.14 -4.59 -31.08
N ALA A 321 8.97 -3.67 -30.13
CA ALA A 321 7.84 -3.62 -29.19
C ALA A 321 6.48 -3.45 -29.87
N SER A 322 6.45 -3.10 -31.16
CA SER A 322 5.22 -2.91 -31.94
C SER A 322 4.53 -4.25 -32.26
N GLN A 323 5.28 -5.34 -32.47
CA GLN A 323 4.71 -6.66 -32.79
C GLN A 323 4.06 -7.35 -31.56
N MET A 324 4.49 -7.03 -30.34
CA MET A 324 3.87 -7.56 -29.12
C MET A 324 2.44 -7.03 -28.86
N PHE A 325 2.08 -5.86 -29.41
CA PHE A 325 0.76 -5.28 -29.21
C PHE A 325 -0.29 -5.80 -30.21
N GLU A 326 0.09 -6.12 -31.45
CA GLU A 326 -0.86 -6.64 -32.45
C GLU A 326 -1.17 -8.13 -32.25
N SER A 327 -0.21 -8.93 -31.77
CA SER A 327 -0.42 -10.35 -31.49
C SER A 327 -1.42 -10.59 -30.33
N ARG A 328 -1.64 -9.60 -29.44
CA ARG A 328 -2.64 -9.69 -28.35
C ARG A 328 -4.09 -9.45 -28.79
N ARG A 329 -4.35 -8.95 -30.01
CA ARG A 329 -5.72 -8.70 -30.49
C ARG A 329 -6.37 -9.91 -31.17
N ALA A 330 -5.57 -10.83 -31.72
CA ALA A 330 -6.09 -11.94 -32.53
C ALA A 330 -6.61 -13.14 -31.72
N ASP A 331 -6.10 -13.36 -30.50
CA ASP A 331 -6.46 -14.55 -29.69
C ASP A 331 -7.65 -14.37 -28.74
N ASN A 332 -8.26 -13.18 -28.69
CA ASN A 332 -9.36 -12.89 -27.76
C ASN A 332 -10.75 -13.36 -28.22
N ASN A 333 -10.89 -13.95 -29.40
CA ASN A 333 -12.20 -14.33 -29.97
C ASN A 333 -12.65 -15.79 -29.69
N VAL A 334 -11.90 -16.57 -28.91
CA VAL A 334 -12.11 -18.03 -28.85
C VAL A 334 -12.89 -18.55 -27.62
N TYR A 335 -13.21 -17.71 -26.63
CA TYR A 335 -14.01 -18.15 -25.46
C TYR A 335 -15.00 -17.08 -24.99
N ASP A 336 -16.01 -16.79 -25.82
CA ASP A 336 -17.12 -15.89 -25.48
C ASP A 336 -18.38 -16.66 -25.06
N SER A 337 -18.20 -17.74 -24.28
CA SER A 337 -19.33 -18.25 -23.50
C SER A 337 -19.58 -17.28 -22.34
N PRO A 338 -20.81 -16.76 -22.16
CA PRO A 338 -21.11 -15.80 -21.12
C PRO A 338 -21.05 -16.48 -19.75
N VAL A 339 -19.84 -16.61 -19.20
CA VAL A 339 -19.62 -17.00 -17.81
C VAL A 339 -20.32 -15.94 -16.97
N SER A 340 -21.19 -16.39 -16.06
CA SER A 340 -21.87 -15.46 -15.16
C SER A 340 -20.85 -14.62 -14.38
N PHE A 341 -21.19 -13.37 -14.06
CA PHE A 341 -20.31 -12.48 -13.32
C PHE A 341 -19.79 -13.11 -12.01
N THR A 342 -20.68 -13.78 -11.26
CA THR A 342 -20.32 -14.49 -10.03
C THR A 342 -19.33 -15.62 -10.29
N GLU A 343 -19.53 -16.41 -11.35
CA GLU A 343 -18.58 -17.47 -11.69
C GLU A 343 -17.23 -16.90 -12.12
N ALA A 344 -17.19 -15.73 -12.76
CA ALA A 344 -15.95 -15.02 -13.08
C ALA A 344 -15.19 -14.56 -11.82
N VAL A 345 -15.89 -14.03 -10.80
CA VAL A 345 -15.30 -13.63 -9.50
C VAL A 345 -14.60 -14.81 -8.83
N PHE A 346 -15.31 -15.94 -8.68
CA PHE A 346 -14.74 -17.14 -8.05
C PHE A 346 -13.66 -17.79 -8.91
N HIS A 347 -13.77 -17.72 -10.23
CA HIS A 347 -12.75 -18.19 -11.15
C HIS A 347 -11.43 -17.44 -10.95
N ASP A 348 -11.48 -16.11 -10.91
CA ASP A 348 -10.28 -15.28 -10.73
C ASP A 348 -9.68 -15.41 -9.32
N ALA A 349 -10.53 -15.55 -8.30
CA ALA A 349 -10.07 -15.84 -6.93
C ALA A 349 -9.32 -17.19 -6.85
N LYS A 350 -9.87 -18.24 -7.47
CA LYS A 350 -9.21 -19.55 -7.56
C LYS A 350 -7.90 -19.47 -8.33
N ALA A 351 -7.90 -18.79 -9.47
CA ALA A 351 -6.74 -18.59 -10.32
C ALA A 351 -5.58 -17.92 -9.55
N SER A 352 -5.86 -16.86 -8.81
CA SER A 352 -4.85 -16.18 -7.99
C SER A 352 -4.34 -17.06 -6.86
N LEU A 353 -5.20 -17.80 -6.15
CA LEU A 353 -4.76 -18.72 -5.12
C LEU A 353 -3.81 -19.79 -5.67
N ILE A 354 -4.17 -20.41 -6.80
CA ILE A 354 -3.33 -21.42 -7.45
C ILE A 354 -1.98 -20.82 -7.85
N LEU A 355 -1.98 -19.62 -8.46
CA LEU A 355 -0.75 -18.95 -8.84
C LEU A 355 0.13 -18.67 -7.60
N THR A 356 -0.45 -18.16 -6.51
CA THR A 356 0.26 -17.98 -5.23
C THR A 356 0.91 -19.27 -4.78
N LEU A 357 0.16 -20.38 -4.70
CA LEU A 357 0.68 -21.66 -4.21
C LEU A 357 1.79 -22.21 -5.10
N THR A 358 1.68 -22.05 -6.42
CA THR A 358 2.70 -22.56 -7.36
C THR A 358 3.98 -21.73 -7.39
N SER A 359 3.89 -20.44 -7.10
CA SER A 359 4.99 -19.48 -7.27
C SER A 359 5.67 -19.06 -5.97
N SER A 360 4.96 -19.03 -4.84
CA SER A 360 5.50 -18.50 -3.57
C SER A 360 6.11 -19.55 -2.64
N ILE A 361 5.65 -20.80 -2.72
CA ILE A 361 6.06 -21.83 -1.76
C ILE A 361 7.45 -22.34 -2.09
N GLN A 362 8.38 -22.17 -1.15
CA GLN A 362 9.69 -22.81 -1.19
C GLN A 362 9.56 -24.25 -0.69
N TYR A 363 10.30 -25.18 -1.31
CA TYR A 363 10.20 -26.60 -0.98
C TYR A 363 11.50 -27.16 -0.42
N PRO A 364 11.45 -27.90 0.71
CA PRO A 364 10.28 -28.11 1.58
C PRO A 364 9.87 -26.81 2.30
N PRO A 365 8.56 -26.57 2.54
CA PRO A 365 8.12 -25.38 3.24
C PRO A 365 8.55 -25.40 4.71
N GLY A 366 8.89 -24.24 5.24
CA GLY A 366 9.21 -24.06 6.64
C GLY A 366 8.00 -24.32 7.54
N SER A 367 8.22 -24.66 8.82
CA SER A 367 7.13 -24.91 9.78
C SER A 367 6.19 -23.71 9.95
N ALA A 368 6.72 -22.48 9.87
CA ALA A 368 5.94 -21.25 9.89
C ALA A 368 5.05 -21.10 8.65
N GLU A 369 5.59 -21.32 7.45
CA GLU A 369 4.83 -21.30 6.18
C GLU A 369 3.71 -22.35 6.19
N ILE A 370 4.02 -23.55 6.68
CA ILE A 370 3.05 -24.64 6.84
C ILE A 370 1.89 -24.21 7.74
N ARG A 371 2.18 -23.55 8.86
CA ARG A 371 1.15 -23.05 9.78
C ARG A 371 0.28 -21.99 9.11
N VAL A 372 0.87 -20.99 8.48
CA VAL A 372 0.14 -19.92 7.78
C VAL A 372 -0.77 -20.49 6.69
N LEU A 373 -0.31 -21.45 5.88
CA LEU A 373 -1.15 -22.11 4.88
C LEU A 373 -2.27 -22.93 5.50
N SER A 374 -1.98 -23.67 6.58
CA SER A 374 -3.00 -24.48 7.25
C SER A 374 -4.11 -23.58 7.82
N ASP A 375 -3.73 -22.52 8.55
CA ASP A 375 -4.68 -21.55 9.12
C ASP A 375 -5.50 -20.87 8.02
N PHE A 376 -4.86 -20.51 6.89
CA PHE A 376 -5.55 -19.89 5.77
C PHE A 376 -6.51 -20.86 5.08
N PHE A 377 -6.15 -22.12 4.84
CA PHE A 377 -7.05 -23.12 4.26
C PHE A 377 -8.22 -23.46 5.18
N ASP A 378 -8.01 -23.46 6.50
CA ASP A 378 -9.09 -23.62 7.47
C ASP A 378 -10.05 -22.42 7.43
N LEU A 379 -9.52 -21.20 7.31
CA LEU A 379 -10.33 -20.00 7.10
C LEU A 379 -11.12 -20.06 5.79
N LEU A 380 -10.52 -20.49 4.68
CA LEU A 380 -11.23 -20.64 3.40
C LEU A 380 -12.36 -21.67 3.50
N GLN A 381 -12.11 -22.82 4.13
CA GLN A 381 -13.14 -23.84 4.33
C GLN A 381 -14.30 -23.31 5.17
N TRP A 382 -13.99 -22.54 6.21
CA TRP A 382 -14.97 -21.97 7.10
C TRP A 382 -15.79 -20.83 6.45
N ALA A 383 -15.13 -19.91 5.76
CA ALA A 383 -15.75 -18.71 5.19
C ALA A 383 -16.50 -18.97 3.87
N LEU A 384 -16.09 -19.95 3.06
CA LEU A 384 -16.60 -20.12 1.70
C LEU A 384 -17.64 -21.23 1.58
N PRO A 385 -18.77 -21.02 0.87
CA PRO A 385 -19.78 -22.06 0.67
C PRO A 385 -19.18 -23.33 0.03
N PRO A 386 -19.61 -24.54 0.46
CA PRO A 386 -19.09 -25.80 -0.05
C PRO A 386 -19.24 -26.02 -1.56
N GLU A 387 -20.19 -25.34 -2.19
CA GLU A 387 -20.45 -25.43 -3.63
C GLU A 387 -19.40 -24.70 -4.46
N THR A 388 -18.57 -23.86 -3.83
CA THR A 388 -17.59 -23.03 -4.54
C THR A 388 -16.33 -23.83 -4.89
N LYS A 389 -15.80 -23.58 -6.09
CA LYS A 389 -14.55 -24.23 -6.56
C LYS A 389 -13.33 -23.89 -5.68
N VAL A 390 -13.35 -22.74 -5.00
CA VAL A 390 -12.28 -22.34 -4.07
C VAL A 390 -12.35 -23.13 -2.76
N HIS A 391 -13.56 -23.37 -2.23
CA HIS A 391 -13.75 -24.22 -1.05
C HIS A 391 -13.25 -25.65 -1.30
N ASN A 392 -13.64 -26.26 -2.42
CA ASN A 392 -13.21 -27.62 -2.78
C ASN A 392 -11.68 -27.74 -2.88
N LEU A 393 -11.02 -26.71 -3.43
CA LEU A 393 -9.55 -26.65 -3.49
C LEU A 393 -8.94 -26.59 -2.08
N ALA A 394 -9.46 -25.73 -1.21
CA ALA A 394 -8.97 -25.62 0.17
C ALA A 394 -9.18 -26.92 0.96
N GLU A 395 -10.33 -27.58 0.80
CA GLU A 395 -10.64 -28.85 1.44
C GLU A 395 -9.67 -29.97 1.00
N ASP A 396 -9.39 -30.08 -0.31
CA ASP A 396 -8.44 -31.06 -0.83
C ASP A 396 -7.00 -30.80 -0.36
N LEU A 397 -6.60 -29.52 -0.28
CA LEU A 397 -5.29 -29.13 0.27
C LEU A 397 -5.17 -29.49 1.75
N SER A 398 -6.24 -29.33 2.53
CA SER A 398 -6.25 -29.71 3.94
C SER A 398 -6.24 -31.23 4.13
N LYS A 399 -7.01 -31.98 3.33
CA LYS A 399 -7.07 -33.45 3.38
C LYS A 399 -5.74 -34.12 2.99
N ASP A 400 -5.04 -33.63 1.97
CA ASP A 400 -3.73 -34.14 1.54
C ASP A 400 -2.56 -33.26 2.03
N ALA A 401 -2.69 -32.74 3.25
CA ALA A 401 -1.68 -31.92 3.90
C ALA A 401 -0.30 -32.59 3.95
N ALA A 402 -0.25 -33.89 4.23
CA ALA A 402 1.00 -34.64 4.27
C ALA A 402 1.69 -34.69 2.91
N GLY A 403 0.92 -34.81 1.81
CA GLY A 403 1.45 -34.87 0.45
C GLY A 403 2.12 -33.58 0.03
N TRP A 404 1.42 -32.45 0.13
CA TRP A 404 1.97 -31.17 -0.30
C TRP A 404 3.03 -30.61 0.66
N LYS A 405 2.98 -30.88 1.97
CA LYS A 405 4.06 -30.48 2.90
C LYS A 405 5.39 -31.17 2.57
N LYS A 406 5.34 -32.37 2.01
CA LYS A 406 6.53 -33.18 1.70
C LYS A 406 7.22 -32.75 0.41
N SER A 407 6.47 -32.40 -0.64
CA SER A 407 7.09 -32.13 -1.95
C SER A 407 6.22 -31.30 -2.90
N LYS A 408 6.88 -30.55 -3.79
CA LYS A 408 6.21 -29.76 -4.84
C LYS A 408 5.35 -30.63 -5.77
N PRO A 409 5.79 -31.83 -6.23
CA PRO A 409 4.92 -32.74 -6.98
C PRO A 409 3.65 -33.15 -6.21
N GLY A 410 3.73 -33.26 -4.87
CA GLY A 410 2.56 -33.52 -4.02
C GLY A 410 1.53 -32.40 -4.12
N LEU A 411 1.96 -31.13 -4.01
CA LEU A 411 1.09 -29.98 -4.23
C LEU A 411 0.50 -29.97 -5.64
N LEU A 412 1.34 -30.10 -6.66
CA LEU A 412 0.92 -30.01 -8.06
C LEU A 412 -0.12 -31.08 -8.42
N ARG A 413 -0.01 -32.28 -7.85
CA ARG A 413 -1.01 -33.35 -8.00
C ARG A 413 -2.39 -32.95 -7.46
N ILE A 414 -2.44 -32.19 -6.36
CA ILE A 414 -3.70 -31.67 -5.82
C ILE A 414 -4.24 -30.60 -6.77
N LEU A 415 -3.39 -29.66 -7.21
CA LEU A 415 -3.80 -28.56 -8.10
C LEU A 415 -4.32 -29.04 -9.46
N ASP A 416 -3.75 -30.11 -10.03
CA ASP A 416 -4.16 -30.70 -11.32
C ASP A 416 -5.62 -31.19 -11.31
N LYS A 417 -6.18 -31.51 -10.12
CA LYS A 417 -7.60 -31.86 -9.96
C LYS A 417 -8.54 -30.66 -10.13
N HIS A 418 -8.05 -29.45 -9.87
CA HIS A 418 -8.84 -28.21 -9.82
C HIS A 418 -8.62 -27.30 -11.02
N THR A 419 -7.46 -27.40 -11.67
CA THR A 419 -7.13 -26.68 -12.90
C THR A 419 -5.95 -27.34 -13.60
N ASP A 420 -5.87 -27.16 -14.91
CA ASP A 420 -4.66 -27.48 -15.67
C ASP A 420 -3.62 -26.38 -15.44
N TYR A 421 -2.88 -26.46 -14.33
CA TYR A 421 -1.90 -25.44 -13.91
C TYR A 421 -0.69 -25.37 -14.87
N ARG A 422 -0.52 -26.36 -15.76
CA ARG A 422 0.52 -26.37 -16.80
C ARG A 422 0.15 -25.43 -17.94
N LYS A 423 -1.13 -25.14 -18.14
CA LYS A 423 -1.58 -24.11 -19.07
C LYS A 423 -1.40 -22.74 -18.44
N LYS A 424 -1.13 -21.75 -19.30
CA LYS A 424 -1.12 -20.34 -18.92
C LYS A 424 -2.44 -20.01 -18.22
N GLN A 425 -2.34 -19.41 -17.03
CA GLN A 425 -3.52 -19.03 -16.27
C GLN A 425 -4.39 -18.08 -17.10
N ILE A 426 -5.63 -18.48 -17.34
CA ILE A 426 -6.64 -17.66 -18.00
C ILE A 426 -7.34 -16.86 -16.91
N TRP A 427 -7.56 -15.58 -17.18
CA TRP A 427 -8.31 -14.66 -16.32
C TRP A 427 -9.66 -14.38 -16.97
N SER A 428 -10.69 -14.14 -16.18
CA SER A 428 -11.95 -13.64 -16.73
C SER A 428 -11.75 -12.26 -17.38
N SER A 429 -12.70 -11.80 -18.20
CA SER A 429 -12.64 -10.46 -18.79
C SER A 429 -12.45 -9.35 -17.76
N ARG A 430 -12.94 -9.52 -16.52
CA ARG A 430 -12.78 -8.57 -15.41
C ARG A 430 -11.32 -8.39 -15.01
N CYS A 431 -10.59 -9.48 -14.81
CA CYS A 431 -9.18 -9.43 -14.40
C CYS A 431 -8.22 -9.47 -15.59
N ALA A 432 -8.68 -9.85 -16.78
CA ALA A 432 -7.90 -9.78 -18.03
C ALA A 432 -7.80 -8.36 -18.57
N ALA A 433 -8.77 -7.48 -18.28
CA ALA A 433 -8.72 -6.08 -18.67
C ALA A 433 -7.52 -5.37 -17.99
N GLY A 434 -6.58 -4.89 -18.80
CA GLY A 434 -5.39 -4.19 -18.33
C GLY A 434 -4.32 -5.11 -17.73
N ALA A 435 -3.66 -4.66 -16.65
CA ALA A 435 -2.61 -5.39 -15.94
C ALA A 435 -3.10 -6.02 -14.62
N GLY A 436 -4.42 -6.22 -14.49
CA GLY A 436 -5.05 -6.63 -13.23
C GLY A 436 -4.66 -8.05 -12.79
N GLY A 437 -4.85 -9.03 -13.68
CA GLY A 437 -4.45 -10.44 -13.54
C GLY A 437 -4.48 -10.96 -12.11
N TYR A 438 -3.30 -11.38 -11.63
CA TYR A 438 -3.09 -11.90 -10.28
C TYR A 438 -3.63 -10.99 -9.17
N SER A 439 -3.34 -9.69 -9.22
CA SER A 439 -3.73 -8.77 -8.15
C SER A 439 -5.25 -8.61 -8.08
N CYS A 440 -5.92 -8.56 -9.24
CA CYS A 440 -7.38 -8.50 -9.33
C CYS A 440 -8.06 -9.76 -8.76
N GLY A 441 -7.56 -10.95 -9.12
CA GLY A 441 -8.08 -12.19 -8.58
C GLY A 441 -7.79 -12.35 -7.07
N LEU A 442 -6.64 -11.86 -6.59
CA LEU A 442 -6.33 -11.92 -5.17
C LEU A 442 -7.25 -11.01 -4.36
N TRP A 443 -7.49 -9.77 -4.81
CA TRP A 443 -8.48 -8.90 -4.17
C TRP A 443 -9.87 -9.53 -4.16
N SER A 444 -10.26 -10.20 -5.24
CA SER A 444 -11.52 -10.97 -5.28
C SER A 444 -11.54 -12.03 -4.18
N LEU A 445 -10.45 -12.80 -4.00
CA LEU A 445 -10.35 -13.79 -2.92
C LEU A 445 -10.50 -13.15 -1.54
N LEU A 446 -9.81 -12.03 -1.27
CA LEU A 446 -9.87 -11.36 0.03
C LEU A 446 -11.28 -10.85 0.37
N HIS A 447 -11.95 -10.23 -0.61
CA HIS A 447 -13.33 -9.76 -0.44
C HIS A 447 -14.30 -10.91 -0.17
N ILE A 448 -14.24 -11.98 -0.98
CA ILE A 448 -15.11 -13.17 -0.78
C ILE A 448 -14.89 -13.75 0.63
N VAL A 449 -13.64 -13.88 1.08
CA VAL A 449 -13.34 -14.43 2.42
C VAL A 449 -13.89 -13.52 3.52
N SER A 450 -13.69 -12.21 3.43
CA SER A 450 -14.19 -11.27 4.45
C SER A 450 -15.72 -11.21 4.54
N VAL A 451 -16.43 -11.23 3.41
CA VAL A 451 -17.89 -11.35 3.37
C VAL A 451 -18.32 -12.72 3.90
N GLY A 452 -17.63 -13.80 3.52
CA GLY A 452 -17.90 -15.15 4.02
C GLY A 452 -17.78 -15.26 5.54
N VAL A 453 -16.80 -14.58 6.14
CA VAL A 453 -16.67 -14.46 7.59
C VAL A 453 -17.89 -13.79 8.21
N ALA A 454 -18.31 -12.68 7.62
CA ALA A 454 -19.46 -11.92 8.08
C ALA A 454 -20.79 -12.68 7.94
N GLU A 455 -20.94 -13.52 6.91
CA GLU A 455 -22.19 -14.24 6.65
C GLU A 455 -22.28 -15.58 7.38
N ARG A 456 -21.16 -16.27 7.59
CA ARG A 456 -21.15 -17.63 8.16
C ARG A 456 -20.88 -17.71 9.66
N HIS A 457 -20.55 -16.59 10.31
CA HIS A 457 -20.29 -16.55 11.76
C HIS A 457 -21.39 -17.19 12.62
N SER A 458 -22.66 -17.12 12.17
CA SER A 458 -23.83 -17.66 12.86
C SER A 458 -24.18 -19.10 12.48
N SER A 459 -23.70 -19.58 11.32
CA SER A 459 -24.14 -20.84 10.72
C SER A 459 -23.29 -22.05 11.12
N VAL A 460 -22.09 -21.83 11.64
CA VAL A 460 -21.19 -22.92 12.05
C VAL A 460 -21.47 -23.30 13.49
N LEU A 461 -22.31 -24.33 13.68
CA LEU A 461 -22.54 -24.99 14.96
C LEU A 461 -21.30 -25.81 15.34
N GLY A 462 -20.32 -25.19 16.00
CA GLY A 462 -19.07 -25.83 16.41
C GLY A 462 -18.24 -24.99 17.39
N SER A 463 -17.37 -25.65 18.16
CA SER A 463 -16.67 -25.11 19.34
C SER A 463 -15.52 -24.14 19.06
N SER A 464 -15.16 -23.88 17.79
CA SER A 464 -14.14 -22.90 17.43
C SER A 464 -14.76 -21.76 16.62
N ARG A 465 -15.39 -20.81 17.31
CA ARG A 465 -15.73 -19.53 16.70
C ARG A 465 -14.44 -18.78 16.41
N ILE A 466 -14.17 -18.51 15.14
CA ILE A 466 -13.09 -17.60 14.73
C ILE A 466 -13.60 -16.17 14.91
N SER A 467 -12.81 -15.29 15.54
CA SER A 467 -13.18 -13.86 15.68
C SER A 467 -12.84 -13.07 14.42
N VAL A 468 -13.42 -11.87 14.25
CA VAL A 468 -13.10 -10.97 13.12
C VAL A 468 -11.61 -10.65 13.07
N LEU A 469 -11.02 -10.35 14.23
CA LEU A 469 -9.60 -10.02 14.32
C LEU A 469 -8.74 -11.24 13.94
N GLN A 470 -9.09 -12.43 14.43
CA GLN A 470 -8.36 -13.64 14.08
C GLN A 470 -8.44 -13.95 12.59
N SER A 471 -9.60 -13.80 11.95
CA SER A 471 -9.75 -13.94 10.50
C SER A 471 -8.87 -12.94 9.75
N GLY A 472 -8.84 -11.68 10.20
CA GLY A 472 -7.94 -10.66 9.67
C GLY A 472 -6.46 -11.05 9.78
N GLU A 473 -6.01 -11.51 10.95
CA GLU A 473 -4.61 -11.90 11.19
C GLU A 473 -4.18 -13.07 10.31
N VAL A 474 -5.07 -14.02 10.05
CA VAL A 474 -4.82 -15.15 9.15
C VAL A 474 -4.62 -14.65 7.72
N VAL A 475 -5.47 -13.74 7.24
CA VAL A 475 -5.31 -13.12 5.92
C VAL A 475 -4.04 -12.28 5.84
N LYS A 476 -3.76 -11.47 6.86
CA LYS A 476 -2.55 -10.66 6.97
C LYS A 476 -1.30 -11.53 6.86
N SER A 477 -1.23 -12.60 7.66
CA SER A 477 -0.12 -13.56 7.67
C SER A 477 0.06 -14.23 6.30
N PHE A 478 -1.03 -14.57 5.62
CA PHE A 478 -0.99 -15.13 4.27
C PHE A 478 -0.40 -14.14 3.27
N ILE A 479 -0.84 -12.88 3.26
CA ILE A 479 -0.30 -11.83 2.38
C ILE A 479 1.17 -11.53 2.72
N GLU A 480 1.52 -11.46 3.99
CA GLU A 480 2.89 -11.23 4.44
C GLU A 480 3.83 -12.33 3.92
N THR A 481 3.39 -13.58 4.00
CA THR A 481 4.24 -14.73 3.67
C THR A 481 4.27 -15.02 2.17
N PHE A 482 3.11 -15.04 1.50
CA PHE A 482 2.97 -15.64 0.18
C PHE A 482 2.65 -14.67 -0.96
N PHE A 483 2.46 -13.38 -0.69
CA PHE A 483 2.13 -12.44 -1.76
C PHE A 483 3.29 -12.28 -2.78
N ILE A 484 3.06 -12.72 -4.02
CA ILE A 484 4.03 -12.67 -5.13
C ILE A 484 4.00 -11.36 -5.93
N GLY A 485 3.18 -10.38 -5.54
CA GLY A 485 3.10 -9.11 -6.23
C GLY A 485 4.26 -8.18 -5.88
N CYS A 486 4.02 -6.86 -5.93
CA CYS A 486 5.08 -5.90 -5.66
C CYS A 486 5.40 -5.78 -4.16
N GLN A 487 6.69 -5.72 -3.79
CA GLN A 487 7.08 -5.64 -2.38
C GLN A 487 6.51 -4.41 -1.67
N SER A 488 6.49 -3.27 -2.35
CA SER A 488 5.91 -2.04 -1.82
C SER A 488 4.39 -2.13 -1.65
N CYS A 489 3.70 -2.97 -2.45
CA CYS A 489 2.28 -3.26 -2.31
C CYS A 489 2.04 -4.08 -1.03
N ARG A 490 2.89 -5.09 -0.78
CA ARG A 490 2.84 -5.91 0.45
C ARG A 490 3.02 -5.05 1.70
N VAL A 491 4.07 -4.24 1.74
CA VAL A 491 4.33 -3.35 2.89
C VAL A 491 3.17 -2.37 3.08
N LEU A 492 2.69 -1.73 2.02
CA LEU A 492 1.55 -0.82 2.10
C LEU A 492 0.28 -1.51 2.62
N PHE A 493 0.01 -2.76 2.21
CA PHE A 493 -1.11 -3.53 2.76
C PHE A 493 -0.94 -3.76 4.27
N MET A 494 0.26 -4.14 4.72
CA MET A 494 0.52 -4.38 6.15
C MET A 494 0.32 -3.11 6.97
N ASP A 495 0.86 -1.97 6.51
CA ASP A 495 0.74 -0.69 7.20
C ASP A 495 -0.74 -0.28 7.35
N LEU A 496 -1.52 -0.39 6.26
CA LEU A 496 -2.94 -0.05 6.29
C LEU A 496 -3.76 -1.04 7.14
N TYR A 497 -3.45 -2.33 7.07
CA TYR A 497 -4.11 -3.33 7.89
C TYR A 497 -3.89 -3.06 9.39
N ASP A 498 -2.65 -2.76 9.80
CA ASP A 498 -2.31 -2.50 11.20
C ASP A 498 -3.01 -1.24 11.72
N GLU A 499 -3.10 -0.19 10.90
CA GLU A 499 -3.88 1.01 11.23
C GLU A 499 -5.37 0.67 11.49
N HIS A 500 -5.98 -0.20 10.68
CA HIS A 500 -7.37 -0.63 10.88
C HIS A 500 -7.55 -1.54 12.09
N ALA A 501 -6.62 -2.47 12.31
CA ALA A 501 -6.66 -3.39 13.44
C ALA A 501 -6.56 -2.64 14.78
N GLU A 502 -5.68 -1.63 14.87
CA GLU A 502 -5.56 -0.77 16.06
C GLU A 502 -6.83 0.04 16.32
N LYS A 503 -7.41 0.66 15.28
CA LYS A 503 -8.70 1.38 15.40
C LYS A 503 -9.81 0.45 15.89
N SER A 504 -9.87 -0.78 15.38
CA SER A 504 -10.85 -1.78 15.80
C SER A 504 -10.69 -2.21 17.26
N LEU A 505 -9.44 -2.46 17.69
CA LEU A 505 -9.14 -2.79 19.08
C LEU A 505 -9.55 -1.66 20.04
N ALA A 506 -9.34 -0.41 19.64
CA ALA A 506 -9.79 0.74 20.42
C ALA A 506 -11.33 0.78 20.56
N LEU A 507 -12.07 0.46 19.49
CA LEU A 507 -13.54 0.42 19.49
C LEU A 507 -14.11 -0.77 20.27
N LYS A 508 -13.48 -1.94 20.22
CA LYS A 508 -13.91 -3.14 20.99
C LYS A 508 -13.89 -2.92 22.50
N ASN A 509 -13.02 -2.03 22.98
CA ASN A 509 -12.98 -1.66 24.40
C ASN A 509 -14.16 -0.74 24.80
N ALA A 510 -14.85 -0.13 23.84
CA ALA A 510 -15.94 0.82 24.06
C ALA A 510 -17.34 0.18 23.97
N GLU A 511 -17.56 -0.81 23.10
CA GLU A 511 -18.88 -1.41 22.88
C GLU A 511 -18.82 -2.94 22.70
N SER A 512 -19.76 -3.68 23.30
CA SER A 512 -19.67 -5.13 23.53
C SER A 512 -20.15 -6.02 22.37
N ASN A 513 -20.40 -5.48 21.18
CA ASN A 513 -20.88 -6.27 20.03
C ASN A 513 -19.83 -6.27 18.93
N GLU A 514 -19.23 -7.44 18.67
CA GLU A 514 -18.34 -7.63 17.52
C GLU A 514 -19.14 -7.47 16.23
N ASP A 515 -18.88 -6.39 15.49
CA ASP A 515 -19.46 -6.19 14.17
C ASP A 515 -18.73 -7.06 13.15
N TRP A 516 -19.34 -8.20 12.81
CA TRP A 516 -18.80 -9.15 11.83
C TRP A 516 -18.62 -8.56 10.43
N ARG A 517 -19.32 -7.45 10.12
CA ARG A 517 -19.20 -6.74 8.84
C ARG A 517 -17.88 -5.97 8.73
N SER A 518 -17.25 -5.66 9.87
CA SER A 518 -16.12 -4.76 9.92
C SER A 518 -14.94 -5.27 9.08
N LEU A 519 -14.71 -6.59 9.00
CA LEU A 519 -13.62 -7.15 8.19
C LEU A 519 -13.77 -6.83 6.71
N ALA A 520 -14.99 -6.98 6.17
CA ALA A 520 -15.29 -6.69 4.78
C ALA A 520 -15.13 -5.20 4.49
N ILE A 521 -15.57 -4.34 5.42
CA ILE A 521 -15.39 -2.90 5.32
C ILE A 521 -13.90 -2.53 5.38
N TRP A 522 -13.09 -3.16 6.25
CA TRP A 522 -11.64 -2.88 6.31
C TRP A 522 -10.93 -3.23 5.01
N PHE A 523 -11.20 -4.40 4.43
CA PHE A 523 -10.59 -4.75 3.15
C PHE A 523 -11.07 -3.88 2.00
N TRP A 524 -12.32 -3.42 2.04
CA TRP A 524 -12.81 -2.41 1.10
C TRP A 524 -12.03 -1.10 1.25
N ASP A 525 -11.84 -0.63 2.47
CA ASP A 525 -11.13 0.61 2.79
C ASP A 525 -9.67 0.53 2.30
N ILE A 526 -8.96 -0.51 2.73
CA ILE A 526 -7.57 -0.79 2.33
C ILE A 526 -7.44 -0.86 0.79
N HIS A 527 -8.38 -1.52 0.11
CA HIS A 527 -8.35 -1.66 -1.35
C HIS A 527 -8.52 -0.29 -2.05
N ASN A 528 -9.45 0.54 -1.58
CA ASN A 528 -9.65 1.88 -2.13
C ASN A 528 -8.46 2.80 -1.84
N GLU A 529 -7.91 2.75 -0.63
CA GLU A 529 -6.74 3.55 -0.26
C GLU A 529 -5.52 3.18 -1.11
N ILE A 530 -5.30 1.88 -1.37
CA ILE A 530 -4.27 1.41 -2.31
C ILE A 530 -4.55 1.93 -3.73
N THR A 531 -5.81 1.94 -4.17
CA THR A 531 -6.21 2.44 -5.49
C THR A 531 -5.95 3.94 -5.63
N ILE A 532 -6.32 4.74 -4.63
CA ILE A 532 -6.06 6.18 -4.55
C ILE A 532 -4.55 6.43 -4.63
N ARG A 533 -3.76 5.82 -3.75
CA ARG A 533 -2.29 6.00 -3.72
C ARG A 533 -1.66 5.56 -5.04
N SER A 534 -2.18 4.52 -5.69
CA SER A 534 -1.69 4.04 -6.98
C SER A 534 -2.04 4.99 -8.13
N SER A 535 -3.22 5.61 -8.10
CA SER A 535 -3.66 6.58 -9.12
C SER A 535 -2.83 7.88 -9.05
N VAL A 536 -2.59 8.40 -7.84
CA VAL A 536 -1.75 9.60 -7.61
C VAL A 536 -0.32 9.35 -8.13
N LYS A 537 0.22 8.16 -7.90
CA LYS A 537 1.54 7.76 -8.42
C LYS A 537 1.63 7.70 -9.95
N ARG A 538 0.52 7.61 -10.70
CA ARG A 538 0.52 7.58 -12.17
C ARG A 538 0.41 8.97 -12.77
N MET A 539 -0.22 9.91 -12.05
CA MET A 539 -0.39 11.30 -12.49
C MET A 539 0.85 12.15 -12.14
N LYS A 540 1.96 11.92 -12.86
CA LYS A 540 3.19 12.74 -12.72
C LYS A 540 2.90 14.21 -13.07
N GLY A 541 2.72 15.06 -12.05
CA GLY A 541 2.80 16.52 -12.22
C GLY A 541 1.49 17.30 -12.38
N LYS A 542 0.32 16.69 -12.18
CA LYS A 542 -0.94 17.43 -11.99
C LYS A 542 -1.63 16.91 -10.75
N ARG A 543 -1.65 17.70 -9.66
CA ARG A 543 -2.48 17.49 -8.47
C ARG A 543 -3.95 17.56 -8.90
N ARG A 544 -4.47 16.48 -9.47
CA ARG A 544 -5.91 16.24 -9.43
C ARG A 544 -6.16 15.33 -8.24
N MET A 545 -7.05 15.77 -7.35
CA MET A 545 -7.62 14.89 -6.32
C MET A 545 -8.05 13.58 -6.99
N ALA A 546 -7.92 12.46 -6.29
CA ALA A 546 -8.38 11.18 -6.80
C ALA A 546 -9.83 11.36 -7.24
N LEU A 547 -10.08 11.25 -8.55
CA LEU A 547 -11.42 11.44 -9.09
C LEU A 547 -12.32 10.41 -8.40
N SER A 548 -13.54 10.80 -8.03
CA SER A 548 -14.56 9.91 -7.47
C SER A 548 -14.75 8.64 -8.31
N SER A 549 -14.45 8.71 -9.62
CA SER A 549 -14.40 7.57 -10.54
C SER A 549 -13.32 6.51 -10.22
N SER A 550 -12.38 6.80 -9.33
CA SER A 550 -11.30 5.89 -8.91
C SER A 550 -11.66 5.12 -7.63
N LEU A 551 -12.71 5.55 -6.92
CA LEU A 551 -13.23 4.86 -5.74
C LEU A 551 -14.24 3.81 -6.19
N TRP A 552 -14.16 2.63 -5.58
CA TRP A 552 -15.09 1.54 -5.82
C TRP A 552 -15.97 1.29 -4.58
N PRO A 553 -17.28 1.02 -4.74
CA PRO A 553 -18.03 1.11 -5.98
C PRO A 553 -18.24 2.55 -6.45
N SER A 554 -18.20 2.74 -7.76
CA SER A 554 -18.61 4.00 -8.36
C SER A 554 -20.09 4.29 -8.07
N GLY A 555 -20.49 5.57 -8.13
CA GLY A 555 -21.90 5.95 -7.96
C GLY A 555 -22.85 5.29 -8.97
N SER A 556 -22.35 4.95 -10.16
CA SER A 556 -23.09 4.18 -11.17
C SER A 556 -23.26 2.71 -10.81
N GLU A 557 -22.33 2.11 -10.08
CA GLU A 557 -22.43 0.71 -9.63
C GLU A 557 -23.32 0.59 -8.39
N CYS A 558 -23.23 1.54 -7.47
CA CYS A 558 -24.04 1.55 -6.25
C CYS A 558 -24.40 2.96 -5.80
N HIS A 559 -25.48 3.53 -6.34
CA HIS A 559 -25.93 4.86 -5.90
C HIS A 559 -26.33 4.89 -4.41
N ALA A 560 -26.87 3.79 -3.86
CA ALA A 560 -27.26 3.72 -2.45
C ALA A 560 -26.07 3.77 -1.49
N CYS A 561 -24.89 3.33 -1.93
CA CYS A 561 -23.67 3.32 -1.13
C CYS A 561 -23.14 4.73 -0.82
N TRP A 562 -23.63 5.78 -1.47
CA TRP A 562 -23.16 7.15 -1.30
C TRP A 562 -24.19 7.99 -0.54
N ARG A 563 -23.76 8.66 0.53
CA ARG A 563 -24.62 9.57 1.31
C ARG A 563 -24.95 10.80 0.48
N LYS A 564 -26.25 11.03 0.27
CA LYS A 564 -26.77 12.15 -0.56
C LYS A 564 -26.36 13.54 -0.05
N SER A 565 -26.06 13.68 1.24
CA SER A 565 -25.79 14.99 1.88
C SER A 565 -24.34 15.47 1.77
N LEU A 566 -23.43 14.67 1.21
CA LEU A 566 -21.99 14.97 1.12
C LEU A 566 -21.49 15.14 -0.31
N MET A 567 -22.40 15.30 -1.27
CA MET A 567 -22.06 15.82 -2.59
C MET A 567 -21.88 17.33 -2.45
N ASP A 568 -20.76 17.88 -2.90
CA ASP A 568 -20.63 19.34 -2.98
C ASP A 568 -21.63 19.92 -4.00
N ASP A 569 -21.77 21.25 -4.04
CA ASP A 569 -22.67 21.94 -4.98
C ASP A 569 -22.31 21.69 -6.46
N THR A 570 -21.13 21.10 -6.73
CA THR A 570 -20.70 20.66 -8.07
C THR A 570 -21.07 19.21 -8.38
N GLY A 571 -21.72 18.52 -7.44
CA GLY A 571 -22.08 17.10 -7.53
C GLY A 571 -20.88 16.17 -7.40
N GLN A 572 -19.72 16.66 -6.95
CA GLN A 572 -18.53 15.83 -6.74
C GLN A 572 -18.50 15.34 -5.29
N VAL A 573 -18.36 14.02 -5.15
CA VAL A 573 -18.19 13.38 -3.86
C VAL A 573 -16.71 13.17 -3.61
N LEU A 574 -16.17 13.77 -2.55
CA LEU A 574 -14.73 14.01 -2.43
C LEU A 574 -14.00 13.11 -1.42
N SER A 575 -14.63 12.09 -0.83
CA SER A 575 -13.93 11.26 0.14
C SER A 575 -14.57 9.90 0.41
N MET A 576 -13.76 8.94 0.86
CA MET A 576 -14.20 7.65 1.38
C MET A 576 -15.13 7.78 2.60
N TYR A 577 -15.10 8.91 3.32
CA TYR A 577 -16.02 9.18 4.43
C TYR A 577 -17.46 9.45 4.00
N SER A 578 -17.73 9.56 2.69
CA SER A 578 -19.07 9.80 2.15
C SER A 578 -19.90 8.52 1.97
N TYR A 579 -19.32 7.34 2.18
CA TYR A 579 -20.03 6.09 2.02
C TYR A 579 -21.03 5.84 3.16
N ASP A 580 -22.19 5.32 2.79
CA ASP A 580 -23.10 4.67 3.71
C ASP A 580 -22.61 3.23 3.93
N MET A 581 -22.08 2.95 5.13
CA MET A 581 -21.41 1.69 5.42
C MET A 581 -22.36 0.48 5.43
N ASP A 582 -23.64 0.68 5.73
CA ASP A 582 -24.65 -0.38 5.69
C ASP A 582 -24.99 -0.74 4.25
N GLU A 583 -25.29 0.26 3.42
CA GLU A 583 -25.56 0.06 1.99
C GLU A 583 -24.33 -0.49 1.25
N LEU A 584 -23.13 -0.02 1.62
CA LEU A 584 -21.87 -0.55 1.12
C LEU A 584 -21.71 -2.03 1.46
N TYR A 585 -21.91 -2.43 2.72
CA TYR A 585 -21.81 -3.84 3.10
C TYR A 585 -22.83 -4.69 2.33
N MET A 586 -24.07 -4.22 2.19
CA MET A 586 -25.11 -4.91 1.42
C MET A 586 -24.72 -5.06 -0.07
N PHE A 587 -24.04 -4.07 -0.63
CA PHE A 587 -23.47 -4.15 -1.97
C PHE A 587 -22.32 -5.16 -2.05
N LEU A 588 -21.37 -5.15 -1.10
CA LEU A 588 -20.28 -6.13 -1.03
C LEU A 588 -20.81 -7.56 -0.92
N LYS A 589 -21.84 -7.78 -0.11
CA LYS A 589 -22.51 -9.07 0.07
C LYS A 589 -23.20 -9.58 -1.20
N LYS A 590 -23.73 -8.66 -2.01
CA LYS A 590 -24.49 -9.00 -3.23
C LYS A 590 -23.57 -9.45 -4.37
N ILE A 591 -22.36 -8.89 -4.43
CA ILE A 591 -21.33 -9.17 -5.43
C ILE A 591 -20.63 -10.48 -5.11
#